data_AF-A0A972L4L8-F1
#
_entry.id   AF-A0A972L4L8-F1
#
_cell.length_a   1.000
_cell.length_b   1.000
_cell.length_c   1.000
_cell.angle_alpha   90.00
_cell.angle_beta   90.00
_cell.angle_gamma   90.00
#
_symmetry.space_group_name_H-M   'P 1'
#
loop_
_entity.id
_entity.type
_entity.pdbx_description
1 polymer ?
#
loop_
_entity_poly.entity_id
_entity_poly.type
_entity_poly.pdbx_seq_one_letter_code
_entity_poly.pdbx_strand_id
1 'polypeptide(L)'
;MTDFFTRELIQKFIKFGLVGFSGLFVDFGITWLSKEKIGVPKYLANAIGFSSAATTNYFLNRTWTFESTNPEVMVEYSEFFMISMIGLAVNTLILYILVSKFKWNFYLSKVFAIGIVTIWNFFANAFITFNPTSLTAFLF
;
A
#
# COMPACT_ATOMS: atom_id res chain seq x y z
N MET A 1 4.05 15.86 25.34
CA MET A 1 3.57 14.47 25.15
C MET A 1 2.98 14.29 23.75
N THR A 2 2.13 15.21 23.29
CA THR A 2 1.61 15.28 21.91
C THR A 2 2.70 15.34 20.83
N ASP A 3 3.73 16.19 20.98
CA ASP A 3 4.81 16.32 19.98
C ASP A 3 5.61 15.04 19.74
N PHE A 4 5.73 14.19 20.76
CA PHE A 4 6.46 12.92 20.65
C PHE A 4 5.68 11.92 19.77
N PHE A 5 4.38 11.76 20.03
CA PHE A 5 3.48 10.94 19.22
C PHE A 5 3.40 11.42 17.77
N THR A 6 3.35 12.74 17.55
CA THR A 6 3.33 13.31 16.20
C THR A 6 4.61 13.00 15.43
N ARG A 7 5.78 13.07 16.07
CA ARG A 7 7.06 12.75 15.44
C ARG A 7 7.17 11.28 15.03
N GLU A 8 6.77 10.36 15.91
CA GLU A 8 6.77 8.94 15.56
C GLU A 8 5.82 8.63 14.41
N LEU A 9 4.61 9.21 14.41
CA LEU A 9 3.64 9.01 13.35
C LEU A 9 4.16 9.52 11.99
N ILE A 10 4.80 10.69 11.98
CA ILE A 10 5.43 11.25 10.76
C ILE A 10 6.57 10.35 10.28
N GLN A 11 7.41 9.83 11.18
CA GLN A 11 8.47 8.89 10.82
C GLN A 11 7.90 7.61 10.18
N LYS A 12 6.85 7.04 10.77
CA LYS A 12 6.15 5.88 10.21
C LYS A 12 5.53 6.20 8.85
N PHE A 13 4.95 7.39 8.68
CA PHE A 13 4.40 7.83 7.38
C PHE A 13 5.49 7.91 6.30
N ILE A 14 6.65 8.49 6.63
CA ILE A 14 7.79 8.58 5.71
C ILE A 14 8.31 7.18 5.36
N LYS A 15 8.50 6.32 6.36
CA LYS A 15 8.91 4.91 6.13
C LYS A 15 7.90 4.18 5.24
N PHE A 16 6.61 4.32 5.50
CA PHE A 16 5.53 3.74 4.68
C PHE A 16 5.59 4.21 3.24
N GLY A 17 5.79 5.52 3.02
CA GLY A 17 5.97 6.11 1.70
C GLY A 17 7.21 5.58 0.99
N LEU A 18 8.34 5.45 1.68
CA LEU A 18 9.59 4.89 1.14
C LEU A 18 9.43 3.41 0.76
N VAL A 19 8.78 2.62 1.61
CA VAL A 19 8.46 1.21 1.31
C VAL A 19 7.57 1.13 0.08
N GLY A 20 6.48 1.92 0.03
CA GLY A 20 5.60 1.98 -1.14
C GLY A 20 6.34 2.36 -2.43
N PHE A 21 7.24 3.33 -2.36
CA PHE A 21 8.10 3.74 -3.48
C PHE A 21 9.07 2.63 -3.90
N SER A 22 9.68 1.93 -2.93
CA SER A 22 10.54 0.77 -3.21
C SER A 22 9.78 -0.35 -3.93
N GLY A 23 8.51 -0.56 -3.55
CA GLY A 23 7.62 -1.53 -4.19
C GLY A 23 7.40 -1.25 -5.67
N LEU A 24 7.46 0.01 -6.11
CA LEU A 24 7.40 0.32 -7.54
C LEU A 24 8.61 -0.28 -8.28
N PHE A 25 9.82 -0.14 -7.75
CA PHE A 25 10.99 -0.75 -8.40
C PHE A 25 10.93 -2.27 -8.41
N VAL A 26 10.38 -2.87 -7.35
CA VAL A 26 10.16 -4.33 -7.29
C VAL A 26 9.15 -4.76 -8.35
N ASP A 27 8.01 -4.07 -8.47
CA ASP A 27 6.97 -4.38 -9.46
C ASP A 27 7.51 -4.26 -10.89
N PHE A 28 8.08 -3.09 -11.23
CA PHE A 28 8.63 -2.85 -12.57
C PHE A 28 9.79 -3.80 -12.88
N GLY A 29 10.67 -4.06 -11.92
CA GLY A 29 11.80 -4.97 -12.10
C GLY A 29 11.36 -6.41 -12.34
N ILE A 30 10.44 -6.94 -11.53
CA ILE A 30 9.92 -8.31 -11.68
C ILE A 30 9.07 -8.42 -12.94
N THR A 31 8.20 -7.46 -13.22
CA THR A 31 7.39 -7.43 -14.44
C THR A 31 8.28 -7.42 -15.69
N TRP A 32 9.35 -6.61 -15.71
CA TRP A 32 10.30 -6.58 -16.82
C TRP A 32 11.04 -7.91 -16.97
N LEU A 33 11.53 -8.50 -15.88
CA LEU A 33 12.17 -9.82 -15.92
C LEU A 33 11.22 -10.91 -16.41
N SER A 34 10.00 -10.98 -15.88
CA SER A 34 9.01 -12.00 -16.28
C SER A 34 8.56 -11.85 -17.73
N LYS A 35 8.38 -10.62 -18.21
CA LYS A 35 7.99 -10.36 -19.60
C LYS A 35 9.14 -10.63 -20.56
N GLU A 36 10.32 -10.07 -20.30
CA GLU A 36 11.41 -10.00 -21.29
C GLU A 36 12.35 -11.21 -21.23
N LYS A 37 12.64 -11.75 -20.04
CA LYS A 37 13.53 -12.93 -19.88
C LYS A 37 12.78 -14.25 -19.98
N ILE A 38 11.58 -14.33 -19.40
CA ILE A 38 10.81 -15.59 -19.30
C ILE A 38 9.79 -15.71 -20.45
N GLY A 39 9.41 -14.59 -21.07
CA GLY A 39 8.45 -14.59 -22.19
C GLY A 39 7.00 -14.79 -21.75
N VAL A 40 6.70 -14.51 -20.48
CA VAL A 40 5.35 -14.66 -19.92
C VAL A 40 4.41 -13.61 -20.54
N PRO A 41 3.13 -13.93 -20.83
CA PRO A 41 2.17 -12.95 -21.32
C PRO A 41 2.10 -11.69 -20.45
N LYS A 42 2.02 -10.52 -21.09
CA LYS A 42 2.11 -9.19 -20.44
C LYS A 42 1.22 -9.02 -19.20
N TYR A 43 0.00 -9.55 -19.23
CA TYR A 43 -0.94 -9.43 -18.11
C TYR A 43 -0.53 -10.29 -16.92
N LEU A 44 0.00 -11.49 -17.20
CA LEU A 44 0.48 -12.40 -16.17
C LEU A 44 1.81 -11.93 -15.58
N ALA A 45 2.71 -11.39 -16.40
CA ALA A 45 3.93 -10.74 -15.91
C ALA A 45 3.63 -9.57 -14.96
N ASN A 46 2.65 -8.72 -15.31
CA ASN A 46 2.21 -7.61 -14.45
C ASN A 46 1.56 -8.10 -13.15
N ALA A 47 0.78 -9.19 -13.19
CA ALA A 47 0.19 -9.77 -12.00
C ALA A 47 1.25 -10.32 -11.04
N ILE A 48 2.31 -10.95 -11.56
CA ILE A 48 3.44 -11.45 -10.78
C ILE A 48 4.21 -10.28 -10.15
N GLY A 49 4.56 -9.25 -10.92
CA GLY A 49 5.24 -8.07 -10.41
C GLY A 49 4.46 -7.37 -9.29
N PHE A 50 3.17 -7.12 -9.53
CA PHE A 50 2.29 -6.51 -8.53
C PHE A 50 2.21 -7.34 -7.25
N SER A 51 2.03 -8.66 -7.37
CA SER A 51 1.92 -9.57 -6.21
C SER A 51 3.21 -9.61 -5.41
N SER A 52 4.37 -9.67 -6.08
CA SER A 52 5.67 -9.66 -5.43
C SER A 52 5.96 -8.31 -4.76
N ALA A 53 5.57 -7.20 -5.37
CA ALA A 53 5.69 -5.87 -4.79
C ALA A 53 4.77 -5.71 -3.57
N ALA A 54 3.50 -6.14 -3.66
CA ALA A 54 2.57 -6.10 -2.53
C ALA A 54 3.08 -6.93 -1.34
N THR A 55 3.61 -8.13 -1.61
CA THR A 55 4.19 -9.02 -0.60
C THR A 55 5.41 -8.37 0.07
N THR A 56 6.33 -7.83 -0.73
CA THR A 56 7.54 -7.16 -0.21
C THR A 56 7.18 -5.92 0.60
N ASN A 57 6.22 -5.14 0.12
CA ASN A 57 5.72 -3.95 0.82
C ASN A 57 5.09 -4.31 2.16
N TYR A 58 4.33 -5.41 2.25
CA TYR A 58 3.80 -5.88 3.53
C TYR A 58 4.92 -6.24 4.51
N PHE A 59 5.87 -7.09 4.10
CA PHE A 59 6.94 -7.54 4.99
C PHE A 59 7.83 -6.40 5.47
N LEU A 60 8.15 -5.44 4.59
CA LEU A 60 8.89 -4.24 4.95
C LEU A 60 8.09 -3.34 5.89
N ASN A 61 6.80 -3.12 5.62
CA ASN A 61 5.98 -2.31 6.52
C ASN A 61 5.83 -2.96 7.89
N ARG A 62 5.63 -4.28 7.93
CA ARG A 62 5.54 -5.04 9.17
C ARG A 62 6.83 -4.98 9.99
N THR A 63 7.99 -5.23 9.37
CA THR A 63 9.27 -5.37 10.11
C THR A 63 9.97 -4.04 10.36
N TRP A 64 9.84 -3.05 9.47
CA TRP A 64 10.60 -1.80 9.53
C TRP A 64 9.75 -0.55 9.82
N THR A 65 8.54 -0.47 9.25
CA THR A 65 7.66 0.70 9.45
C THR A 65 6.93 0.63 10.79
N PHE A 66 6.25 -0.49 11.05
CA PHE A 66 5.38 -0.68 12.20
C PHE A 66 5.97 -1.59 13.27
N GLU A 67 7.04 -2.33 12.94
CA GLU A 67 7.74 -3.24 13.86
C GLU A 67 6.77 -4.20 14.59
N SER A 68 5.76 -4.73 13.87
CA SER A 68 4.72 -5.59 14.45
C SER A 68 5.26 -6.96 14.84
N THR A 69 5.01 -7.34 16.10
CA THR A 69 5.34 -8.64 16.69
C THR A 69 4.15 -9.62 16.72
N ASN A 70 3.05 -9.30 16.03
CA ASN A 70 1.84 -10.13 16.04
C ASN A 70 2.08 -11.54 15.47
N PRO A 71 1.79 -12.63 16.18
CA PRO A 71 2.00 -13.99 15.67
C PRO A 71 1.10 -14.33 14.46
N GLU A 72 -0.03 -13.65 14.27
CA GLU A 72 -1.01 -13.93 13.22
C GLU A 72 -0.68 -13.22 11.89
N VAL A 73 0.45 -13.63 11.29
CA VAL A 73 0.99 -13.00 10.06
C VAL A 73 0.00 -12.99 8.90
N MET A 74 -0.81 -14.04 8.77
CA MET A 74 -1.78 -14.21 7.68
C MET A 74 -2.98 -13.27 7.80
N VAL A 75 -3.42 -12.97 9.03
CA VAL A 75 -4.52 -12.05 9.30
C VAL A 75 -4.06 -10.62 8.99
N GLU A 76 -2.92 -10.20 9.53
CA GLU A 76 -2.34 -8.87 9.23
C GLU A 76 -2.07 -8.68 7.72
N TYR A 77 -1.59 -9.73 7.03
CA TYR A 77 -1.40 -9.67 5.59
C TYR A 77 -2.73 -9.46 4.85
N SER A 78 -3.78 -10.18 5.26
CA SER A 78 -5.10 -10.09 4.64
C SER A 78 -5.71 -8.71 4.86
N GLU A 79 -5.60 -8.15 6.06
CA GLU A 79 -6.06 -6.79 6.37
C GLU A 79 -5.29 -5.74 5.56
N PHE A 80 -3.96 -5.82 5.51
CA PHE A 80 -3.12 -4.94 4.69
C PHE A 80 -3.53 -4.99 3.22
N PHE A 81 -3.78 -6.19 2.71
CA PHE A 81 -4.19 -6.42 1.33
C PHE A 81 -5.59 -5.87 1.05
N MET A 82 -6.55 -6.10 1.94
CA MET A 82 -7.91 -5.54 1.83
C MET A 82 -7.90 -4.02 1.84
N ILE A 83 -7.15 -3.41 2.77
CA ILE A 83 -6.98 -1.95 2.84
C ILE A 83 -6.37 -1.43 1.54
N SER A 84 -5.34 -2.10 1.03
CA SER A 84 -4.70 -1.73 -0.25
C SER A 84 -5.67 -1.81 -1.44
N MET A 85 -6.54 -2.82 -1.49
CA MET A 85 -7.58 -2.96 -2.51
C MET A 85 -8.64 -1.86 -2.41
N ILE A 86 -9.07 -1.50 -1.20
CA ILE A 86 -9.97 -0.37 -0.98
C ILE A 86 -9.29 0.93 -1.44
N GLY A 87 -8.02 1.12 -1.09
CA GLY A 87 -7.21 2.24 -1.56
C GLY A 87 -7.14 2.32 -3.09
N LEU A 88 -6.99 1.19 -3.78
CA LEU A 88 -7.01 1.12 -5.24
C LEU A 88 -8.38 1.53 -5.82
N ALA A 89 -9.47 1.07 -5.21
CA ALA A 89 -10.82 1.45 -5.62
C ALA A 89 -11.05 2.97 -5.43
N VAL A 90 -10.63 3.52 -4.29
CA VAL A 90 -10.66 4.97 -4.02
C VAL A 90 -9.80 5.74 -5.03
N ASN A 91 -8.60 5.25 -5.34
CA ASN A 91 -7.72 5.86 -6.36
C ASN A 91 -8.42 5.97 -7.71
N THR A 92 -9.02 4.85 -8.14
CA THR A 92 -9.71 4.73 -9.42
C THR A 92 -10.92 5.66 -9.47
N LEU A 93 -11.68 5.76 -8.37
CA LEU A 93 -12.84 6.63 -8.26
C LEU A 93 -12.45 8.11 -8.31
N ILE A 94 -11.40 8.52 -7.60
CA ILE A 94 -10.88 9.90 -7.64
C ILE A 94 -10.41 10.25 -9.05
N LEU A 95 -9.65 9.36 -9.69
CA LEU A 95 -9.21 9.53 -11.08
C LEU A 95 -10.40 9.68 -12.03
N TYR A 96 -11.41 8.81 -11.90
CA TYR A 96 -12.61 8.87 -12.72
C TYR A 96 -13.33 10.20 -12.59
N ILE A 97 -13.50 10.71 -11.37
CA ILE A 97 -14.15 12.01 -11.12
C ILE A 97 -13.33 13.17 -11.70
N LEU A 98 -12.04 13.25 -11.40
CA LEU A 98 -11.19 14.37 -11.84
C LEU A 98 -11.04 14.43 -13.36
N VAL A 99 -10.87 13.27 -14.00
CA VAL A 99 -10.68 13.21 -15.47
C VAL A 99 -12.01 13.33 -16.20
N SER A 100 -13.05 12.61 -15.76
CA SER A 100 -14.33 12.57 -16.51
C SER A 100 -15.22 13.77 -16.23
N LYS A 101 -15.35 14.22 -14.97
CA LYS A 101 -16.19 15.38 -14.62
C LYS A 101 -15.44 16.70 -14.75
N PHE A 102 -14.22 16.78 -14.22
CA PHE A 102 -13.48 18.05 -14.16
C PHE A 102 -12.55 18.29 -15.35
N LYS A 103 -12.37 17.30 -16.25
CA LYS A 103 -11.48 17.36 -17.42
C LYS A 103 -10.05 17.80 -17.08
N TRP A 104 -9.59 17.49 -15.88
CA TRP A 104 -8.21 17.74 -15.47
C TRP A 104 -7.23 16.86 -16.25
N ASN A 105 -5.98 17.33 -16.35
CA ASN A 105 -4.90 16.54 -16.94
C ASN A 105 -4.75 15.21 -16.17
N PHE A 106 -4.80 14.09 -16.90
CA PHE A 106 -4.71 12.74 -16.35
C PHE A 106 -3.53 12.54 -15.39
N TYR A 107 -2.35 13.08 -15.73
CA TYR A 107 -1.16 12.92 -14.92
C TYR A 107 -1.24 13.70 -13.60
N LEU A 108 -1.81 14.91 -13.62
CA LEU A 108 -2.04 15.69 -12.39
C LEU A 108 -3.08 15.01 -11.49
N SER A 109 -4.18 14.54 -12.08
CA SER A 109 -5.21 13.77 -11.36
C SER A 109 -4.65 12.50 -10.73
N LYS A 110 -3.72 11.82 -11.41
CA LYS A 110 -3.07 10.61 -10.91
C LYS A 110 -2.17 10.89 -9.71
N VAL A 111 -1.34 11.93 -9.77
CA VAL A 111 -0.49 12.33 -8.64
C VAL A 111 -1.33 12.71 -7.43
N PHE A 112 -2.41 13.47 -7.64
CA PHE A 112 -3.31 13.87 -6.56
C PHE A 112 -4.04 12.68 -5.93
N ALA A 113 -4.56 11.77 -6.75
CA ALA A 113 -5.20 10.54 -6.29
C ALA A 113 -4.24 9.64 -5.51
N ILE A 114 -2.98 9.50 -5.96
CA ILE A 114 -1.95 8.76 -5.22
C ILE A 114 -1.72 9.39 -3.85
N GLY A 115 -1.56 10.72 -3.78
CA GLY A 115 -1.35 11.42 -2.51
C GLY A 115 -2.45 11.15 -1.49
N ILE A 116 -3.72 11.29 -1.90
CA ILE A 116 -4.87 11.02 -1.02
C ILE A 116 -4.90 9.55 -0.57
N VAL A 117 -4.68 8.62 -1.51
CA VAL A 117 -4.77 7.19 -1.23
C VAL A 117 -3.62 6.71 -0.36
N THR A 118 -2.42 7.26 -0.52
CA THR A 118 -1.29 6.96 0.37
C THR A 118 -1.59 7.40 1.81
N ILE A 119 -2.21 8.58 1.99
CA ILE A 119 -2.64 9.05 3.31
C ILE A 119 -3.69 8.10 3.91
N TRP A 120 -4.72 7.76 3.13
CA TRP A 120 -5.75 6.79 3.54
C TRP A 120 -5.14 5.44 3.93
N ASN A 121 -4.32 4.86 3.06
CA ASN A 121 -3.67 3.57 3.28
C ASN A 121 -2.80 3.58 4.53
N PHE A 122 -2.03 4.65 4.76
CA PHE A 122 -1.19 4.76 5.95
C PHE A 122 -2.03 4.74 7.23
N PHE A 123 -3.05 5.60 7.33
CA PHE A 123 -3.87 5.68 8.53
C PHE A 123 -4.68 4.41 8.76
N ALA A 124 -5.26 3.84 7.71
CA ALA A 124 -5.99 2.57 7.81
C ALA A 124 -5.08 1.44 8.32
N ASN A 125 -3.86 1.29 7.76
CA ASN A 125 -2.92 0.26 8.24
C ASN A 125 -2.42 0.56 9.65
N ALA A 126 -2.18 1.83 10.00
CA ALA A 126 -1.71 2.22 11.32
C ALA A 126 -2.75 1.96 12.43
N PHE A 127 -4.04 2.15 12.15
CA PHE A 127 -5.11 2.03 13.15
C PHE A 127 -5.85 0.69 13.13
N ILE A 128 -5.85 -0.04 12.02
CA ILE A 128 -6.56 -1.31 11.87
C ILE A 128 -5.55 -2.45 11.93
N THR A 129 -4.64 -2.53 10.95
CA THR A 129 -3.76 -3.68 10.77
C THR A 129 -2.69 -3.81 11.86
N PHE A 130 -2.05 -2.70 12.22
CA PHE A 130 -0.93 -2.70 13.18
C PHE A 130 -1.33 -2.18 14.56
N ASN A 131 -2.63 -2.16 14.86
CA ASN A 131 -3.11 -1.77 16.18
C ASN A 131 -3.17 -3.00 17.10
N PRO A 132 -2.52 -2.99 18.27
CA PRO A 132 -2.46 -4.15 19.18
C PRO A 132 -3.83 -4.60 19.72
N THR A 133 -4.92 -3.87 19.47
CA THR A 133 -6.27 -4.17 20.00
C THR A 133 -7.19 -4.90 19.01
N SER A 134 -6.83 -5.02 17.71
CA SER A 134 -7.72 -5.60 16.68
C SER A 134 -8.17 -7.05 16.95
N LEU A 135 -7.39 -7.82 17.73
CA LEU A 135 -7.72 -9.20 18.10
C LEU A 135 -8.78 -9.34 19.20
N THR A 136 -9.12 -8.28 19.93
CA THR A 136 -10.23 -8.36 20.92
C THR A 136 -11.62 -8.24 20.29
N ALA A 137 -11.74 -7.73 19.06
CA ALA A 137 -13.04 -7.51 18.43
C ALA A 137 -13.62 -8.75 17.71
N PHE A 138 -12.80 -9.76 17.42
CA PHE A 138 -13.22 -11.00 16.76
C PHE A 138 -13.32 -12.21 17.71
N LEU A 139 -12.99 -12.03 18.99
CA LEU A 139 -13.01 -13.07 20.01
C LEU A 139 -14.16 -12.93 21.04
N PHE A 140 -15.18 -12.10 20.76
CA PHE A 140 -16.42 -12.03 21.53
C PHE A 140 -17.66 -12.08 20.63
#